data_AF-A0A8T4CB02-F1
#
_entry.id   AF-A0A8T4CB02-F1
#
_cell.length_a   1.000
_cell.length_b   1.000
_cell.length_c   1.000
_cell.angle_alpha   90.00
_cell.angle_beta   90.00
_cell.angle_gamma   90.00
#
_symmetry.space_group_name_H-M   'P 1'
#
loop_
_entity.id
_entity.type
_entity.pdbx_description
1 polymer ?
#
loop_
_entity_poly.entity_id
_entity_poly.type
_entity_poly.pdbx_seq_one_letter_code
_entity_poly.pdbx_strand_id
1 'polypeptide(L)'
;MEPGRKWLAALAVLVAVNLALVGALHLRFSAREPDPMATRQGFTAGMLQPPLFPPDDPNLWDPQPENASRFPPGYSMQAAWTASRAYAGWGGELRTWLKNTGQNELYVYGISVEGGWGPAVCATVGVLVPPGQERYLGIIHFPGPGSPGTYDYSFRTGIKAESREGIIPKTGWWDYGYISTSLKPMEFRPAAEPVKYKERSNPAHYFDKANRLMDSKDPAVLRKAAEIAARFPGGFSIFQAAAAFDFVHNNVTYLAEPAGEDRWQSPAETLRLLTGDCEDYTLLLSALLTAMGGQTRFHVETDHAFLSVFIGGDPQPATDSLSRYYNTDLRTVSFGDRFGQWLCADATDSAFLGALPLGGEPLTTGGWGLTNTTVHYPVDIIPD
;
A
#
# COMPACT_ATOMS: atom_id res chain seq x y z
N MET A 1 -39.60 70.38 -13.42
CA MET A 1 -38.88 69.24 -12.82
C MET A 1 -37.40 69.58 -12.85
N GLU A 2 -36.84 69.91 -11.69
CA GLU A 2 -35.54 70.61 -11.58
C GLU A 2 -34.32 69.74 -11.97
N PRO A 3 -33.36 70.29 -12.73
CA PRO A 3 -32.12 69.61 -13.14
C PRO A 3 -31.19 69.19 -11.98
N GLY A 4 -31.34 69.78 -10.78
CA GLY A 4 -30.45 69.56 -9.64
C GLY A 4 -30.56 68.19 -8.97
N ARG A 5 -31.73 67.53 -9.05
CA ARG A 5 -31.97 66.24 -8.37
C ARG A 5 -31.34 65.03 -9.10
N LYS A 6 -31.14 65.11 -10.42
CA LYS A 6 -30.56 64.02 -11.21
C LYS A 6 -29.05 63.87 -10.99
N TRP A 7 -28.34 64.97 -10.79
CA TRP A 7 -26.90 64.96 -10.51
C TRP A 7 -26.58 64.40 -9.13
N LEU A 8 -27.37 64.70 -8.11
CA LEU A 8 -27.20 64.13 -6.76
C LEU A 8 -27.45 62.62 -6.73
N ALA A 9 -28.46 62.14 -7.46
CA ALA A 9 -28.71 60.70 -7.59
C ALA A 9 -27.57 59.99 -8.34
N ALA A 10 -27.05 60.58 -9.42
CA ALA A 10 -25.91 60.03 -10.14
C ALA A 10 -24.64 59.99 -9.28
N LEU A 11 -24.38 61.03 -8.49
CA LEU A 11 -23.24 61.08 -7.58
C LEU A 11 -23.36 60.03 -6.46
N ALA A 12 -24.56 59.86 -5.89
CA ALA A 12 -24.81 58.85 -4.86
C ALA A 12 -24.59 57.42 -5.37
N VAL A 13 -25.03 57.13 -6.61
CA VAL A 13 -24.77 55.83 -7.27
C VAL A 13 -23.27 55.65 -7.51
N LEU A 14 -22.57 56.69 -7.97
CA LEU A 14 -21.13 56.61 -8.23
C LEU A 14 -20.32 56.36 -6.94
N VAL A 15 -20.72 56.99 -5.83
CA VAL A 15 -20.09 56.79 -4.52
C VAL A 15 -20.39 55.39 -3.97
N ALA A 16 -21.62 54.90 -4.10
CA ALA A 16 -21.99 53.55 -3.67
C ALA A 16 -21.25 52.47 -4.48
N VAL A 17 -21.11 52.65 -5.79
CA VAL A 17 -20.33 51.73 -6.65
C VAL A 17 -18.85 51.76 -6.28
N ASN A 18 -18.26 52.93 -6.05
CA ASN A 18 -16.86 53.03 -5.62
C ASN A 18 -16.63 52.42 -4.24
N LEU A 19 -17.53 52.62 -3.28
CA LEU A 19 -17.42 52.00 -1.95
C LEU A 19 -17.58 50.48 -2.00
N ALA A 20 -18.48 49.97 -2.85
CA ALA A 20 -18.63 48.53 -3.08
C ALA A 20 -17.38 47.94 -3.77
N LEU A 21 -16.79 48.64 -4.74
CA LEU A 21 -15.54 48.23 -5.40
C LEU A 21 -14.35 48.25 -4.43
N VAL A 22 -14.24 49.27 -3.58
CA VAL A 22 -13.20 49.36 -2.55
C VAL A 22 -13.41 48.27 -1.49
N GLY A 23 -14.65 47.99 -1.08
CA GLY A 23 -14.98 46.89 -0.17
C GLY A 23 -14.66 45.51 -0.76
N ALA A 24 -14.95 45.29 -2.03
CA ALA A 24 -14.63 44.06 -2.75
C ALA A 24 -13.12 43.90 -3.00
N LEU A 25 -12.41 44.99 -3.33
CA LEU A 25 -10.95 45.01 -3.39
C LEU A 25 -10.36 44.71 -2.02
N HIS A 26 -10.87 45.35 -0.96
CA HIS A 26 -10.38 45.12 0.40
C HIS A 26 -10.61 43.67 0.81
N LEU A 27 -11.78 43.07 0.57
CA LEU A 27 -12.00 41.64 0.82
C LEU A 27 -11.08 40.72 -0.01
N ARG A 28 -10.78 41.07 -1.27
CA ARG A 28 -9.80 40.35 -2.11
C ARG A 28 -8.34 40.53 -1.65
N PHE A 29 -7.97 41.70 -1.11
CA PHE A 29 -6.61 41.97 -0.61
C PHE A 29 -6.42 41.54 0.85
N SER A 30 -7.50 41.44 1.63
CA SER A 30 -7.54 40.94 3.01
C SER A 30 -7.64 39.42 3.06
N ALA A 31 -8.26 38.78 2.06
CA ALA A 31 -8.09 37.37 1.78
C ALA A 31 -6.75 37.17 1.07
N ARG A 32 -5.64 37.37 1.79
CA ARG A 32 -4.37 36.77 1.38
C ARG A 32 -4.64 35.28 1.22
N GLU A 33 -4.47 34.74 0.02
CA GLU A 33 -4.30 33.30 -0.11
C GLU A 33 -3.26 32.89 0.94
N PRO A 34 -3.56 31.91 1.79
CA PRO A 34 -2.62 31.49 2.81
C PRO A 34 -1.30 31.18 2.12
N ASP A 35 -0.20 31.71 2.67
CA ASP A 35 1.14 31.47 2.13
C ASP A 35 1.28 29.95 1.90
N PRO A 36 1.44 29.48 0.65
CA PRO A 36 1.56 28.05 0.38
C PRO A 36 2.78 27.46 1.09
N MET A 37 3.73 28.34 1.43
CA MET A 37 4.91 28.08 2.23
C MET A 37 4.71 28.41 3.72
N ALA A 38 3.49 28.48 4.25
CA ALA A 38 3.27 28.41 5.70
C ALA A 38 3.33 26.95 6.16
N THR A 39 3.75 26.70 7.39
CA THR A 39 3.67 25.36 8.01
C THR A 39 2.45 25.30 8.92
N ARG A 40 1.64 24.24 8.78
CA ARG A 40 0.49 23.96 9.64
C ARG A 40 0.90 23.15 10.86
N GLN A 41 0.15 23.33 11.95
CA GLN A 41 0.32 22.49 13.13
C GLN A 41 -0.28 21.11 12.82
N GLY A 42 0.55 20.08 12.89
CA GLY A 42 0.12 18.70 12.73
C GLY A 42 0.00 17.98 14.07
N PHE A 43 0.46 16.73 14.11
CA PHE A 43 0.29 15.89 15.30
C PHE A 43 0.95 16.46 16.55
N THR A 44 0.35 16.11 17.69
CA THR A 44 0.93 16.28 19.03
C THR A 44 1.07 14.91 19.69
N ALA A 45 1.96 14.77 20.67
CA ALA A 45 2.28 13.45 21.26
C ALA A 45 1.06 12.69 21.83
N GLY A 46 0.02 13.40 22.27
CA GLY A 46 -1.21 12.79 22.79
C GLY A 46 -2.17 12.26 21.72
N MET A 47 -1.89 12.48 20.43
CA MET A 47 -2.74 12.08 19.31
C MET A 47 -2.35 10.72 18.70
N LEU A 48 -1.22 10.14 19.10
CA LEU A 48 -0.62 9.00 18.43
C LEU A 48 -0.72 7.74 19.30
N GLN A 49 -1.21 6.66 18.72
CA GLN A 49 -1.32 5.36 19.36
C GLN A 49 -0.82 4.27 18.38
N PRO A 50 0.15 3.45 18.78
CA PRO A 50 0.56 2.34 17.92
C PRO A 50 -0.59 1.33 17.75
N PRO A 51 -0.65 0.60 16.62
CA PRO A 51 -1.58 -0.50 16.48
C PRO A 51 -1.24 -1.62 17.47
N LEU A 52 -2.19 -2.51 17.69
CA LEU A 52 -1.93 -3.80 18.30
C LEU A 52 -1.04 -4.65 17.39
N PHE A 53 -0.13 -5.40 18.00
CA PHE A 53 0.74 -6.38 17.35
C PHE A 53 0.34 -7.78 17.84
N PRO A 54 -0.62 -8.46 17.18
CA PRO A 54 -1.08 -9.77 17.62
C PRO A 54 0.07 -10.79 17.58
N PRO A 55 0.23 -11.62 18.65
CA PRO A 55 1.31 -12.60 18.70
C PRO A 55 1.01 -13.86 17.88
N ASP A 56 -0.27 -14.13 17.62
CA ASP A 56 -0.75 -15.33 16.96
C ASP A 56 -0.82 -15.17 15.44
N ASP A 57 -0.72 -16.31 14.73
CA ASP A 57 -0.92 -16.36 13.28
C ASP A 57 -2.36 -15.95 12.93
N PRO A 58 -2.57 -15.07 11.95
CA PRO A 58 -3.90 -14.65 11.54
C PRO A 58 -4.78 -15.76 10.93
N ASN A 59 -4.23 -16.97 10.70
CA ASN A 59 -4.93 -18.14 10.15
C ASN A 59 -5.67 -17.81 8.86
N LEU A 60 -4.95 -17.20 7.90
CA LEU A 60 -5.48 -16.75 6.61
C LEU A 60 -5.66 -17.88 5.59
N TRP A 61 -5.21 -19.09 5.93
CA TRP A 61 -5.00 -20.17 5.00
C TRP A 61 -6.07 -21.26 5.14
N ASP A 62 -6.44 -21.86 4.00
CA ASP A 62 -7.30 -23.03 3.98
C ASP A 62 -6.61 -24.20 4.71
N PRO A 63 -7.36 -25.03 5.47
CA PRO A 63 -6.78 -26.17 6.15
C PRO A 63 -6.23 -27.18 5.15
N GLN A 64 -5.05 -27.72 5.44
CA GLN A 64 -4.43 -28.71 4.57
C GLN A 64 -5.23 -30.03 4.55
N PRO A 65 -5.52 -30.60 3.36
CA PRO A 65 -6.15 -31.89 3.27
C PRO A 65 -5.26 -33.04 3.79
N GLU A 66 -5.87 -33.92 4.60
CA GLU A 66 -5.18 -35.02 5.31
C GLU A 66 -5.36 -36.40 4.67
N ASN A 67 -6.46 -36.64 3.97
CA ASN A 67 -6.75 -37.93 3.34
C ASN A 67 -5.85 -38.16 2.12
N ALA A 68 -4.94 -39.13 2.19
CA ALA A 68 -4.06 -39.46 1.07
C ALA A 68 -4.76 -40.27 -0.03
N SER A 69 -4.55 -39.90 -1.29
CA SER A 69 -4.94 -40.71 -2.44
C SER A 69 -3.98 -41.90 -2.61
N ARG A 70 -4.52 -43.03 -3.07
CA ARG A 70 -3.71 -44.21 -3.42
C ARG A 70 -3.05 -44.10 -4.81
N PHE A 71 -3.62 -43.29 -5.70
CA PHE A 71 -3.17 -43.16 -7.08
C PHE A 71 -3.02 -41.67 -7.46
N PRO A 72 -2.02 -41.31 -8.30
CA PRO A 72 -1.82 -39.94 -8.74
C PRO A 72 -2.92 -39.50 -9.73
N PRO A 73 -3.76 -38.50 -9.40
CA PRO A 73 -4.72 -37.92 -10.34
C PRO A 73 -4.04 -36.85 -11.19
N GLY A 74 -4.37 -36.73 -12.48
CA GLY A 74 -3.76 -35.70 -13.34
C GLY A 74 -3.95 -34.28 -12.80
N TYR A 75 -2.95 -33.41 -12.98
CA TYR A 75 -3.03 -31.98 -12.68
C TYR A 75 -2.61 -31.15 -13.89
N SER A 76 -3.08 -29.91 -13.95
CA SER A 76 -2.61 -28.90 -14.90
C SER A 76 -2.76 -27.53 -14.26
N MET A 77 -1.71 -26.71 -14.34
CA MET A 77 -1.65 -25.42 -13.68
C MET A 77 -0.76 -24.43 -14.43
N GLN A 78 -0.99 -23.14 -14.17
CA GLN A 78 -0.12 -22.05 -14.59
C GLN A 78 0.20 -21.19 -13.36
N ALA A 79 1.49 -21.16 -12.99
CA ALA A 79 1.99 -20.21 -12.00
C ALA A 79 2.29 -18.87 -12.68
N ALA A 80 1.93 -17.78 -12.01
CA ALA A 80 2.19 -16.41 -12.45
C ALA A 80 2.67 -15.58 -11.26
N TRP A 81 3.50 -14.57 -11.52
CA TRP A 81 3.97 -13.67 -10.49
C TRP A 81 4.40 -12.33 -11.05
N THR A 82 4.39 -11.31 -10.20
CA THR A 82 5.05 -10.03 -10.42
C THR A 82 6.24 -9.93 -9.47
N ALA A 83 7.34 -9.35 -9.96
CA ALA A 83 8.54 -9.12 -9.17
C ALA A 83 8.65 -7.63 -8.83
N SER A 84 8.96 -7.32 -7.58
CA SER A 84 9.38 -5.98 -7.18
C SER A 84 10.81 -5.68 -7.70
N ARG A 85 11.26 -4.44 -7.48
CA ARG A 85 12.66 -4.08 -7.70
C ARG A 85 13.54 -4.86 -6.71
N ALA A 86 14.50 -5.61 -7.23
CA ALA A 86 15.44 -6.38 -6.43
C ALA A 86 16.80 -5.71 -6.35
N TYR A 87 17.45 -5.83 -5.19
CA TYR A 87 18.72 -5.16 -4.89
C TYR A 87 19.71 -6.14 -4.26
N ALA A 88 20.98 -6.04 -4.65
CA ALA A 88 22.04 -6.87 -4.10
C ALA A 88 22.21 -6.63 -2.59
N GLY A 89 22.26 -7.72 -1.82
CA GLY A 89 22.38 -7.69 -0.35
C GLY A 89 21.14 -7.21 0.40
N TRP A 90 20.08 -6.82 -0.31
CA TRP A 90 18.80 -6.41 0.28
C TRP A 90 17.69 -7.42 -0.02
N GLY A 91 17.62 -7.87 -1.28
CA GLY A 91 16.62 -8.82 -1.74
C GLY A 91 15.57 -8.22 -2.66
N GLY A 92 14.51 -8.97 -2.85
CA GLY A 92 13.31 -8.57 -3.58
C GLY A 92 12.13 -9.48 -3.22
N GLU A 93 11.00 -9.21 -3.83
CA GLU A 93 9.74 -9.88 -3.53
C GLU A 93 9.06 -10.38 -4.80
N LEU A 94 8.43 -11.55 -4.71
CA LEU A 94 7.46 -12.00 -5.71
C LEU A 94 6.06 -11.98 -5.10
N ARG A 95 5.10 -11.36 -5.80
CA ARG A 95 3.67 -11.57 -5.54
C ARG A 95 3.19 -12.67 -6.48
N THR A 96 2.47 -13.65 -5.97
CA THR A 96 2.32 -14.94 -6.67
C THR A 96 0.86 -15.37 -6.80
N TRP A 97 0.55 -15.96 -7.95
CA TRP A 97 -0.78 -16.49 -8.30
C TRP A 97 -0.63 -17.87 -8.94
N LEU A 98 -1.68 -18.67 -8.82
CA LEU A 98 -1.79 -19.92 -9.54
C LEU A 98 -3.18 -20.08 -10.13
N LYS A 99 -3.21 -20.36 -11.43
CA LYS A 99 -4.40 -20.75 -12.16
C LYS A 99 -4.45 -22.26 -12.33
N ASN A 100 -5.52 -22.89 -11.86
CA ASN A 100 -5.78 -24.29 -12.11
C ASN A 100 -6.40 -24.45 -13.50
N THR A 101 -5.63 -24.99 -14.45
CA THR A 101 -6.08 -25.26 -15.82
C THR A 101 -6.52 -26.71 -16.03
N GLY A 102 -6.49 -27.52 -14.96
CA GLY A 102 -6.89 -28.91 -14.95
C GLY A 102 -8.35 -29.12 -14.62
N GLN A 103 -8.70 -30.39 -14.36
CA GLN A 103 -10.05 -30.82 -14.01
C GLN A 103 -10.18 -31.20 -12.53
N ASN A 104 -9.07 -31.46 -11.85
CA ASN A 104 -9.02 -31.81 -10.44
C ASN A 104 -8.69 -30.58 -9.61
N GLU A 105 -9.23 -30.53 -8.39
CA GLU A 105 -8.91 -29.46 -7.45
C GLU A 105 -7.44 -29.53 -7.02
N LEU A 106 -6.83 -28.36 -6.83
CA LEU A 106 -5.46 -28.24 -6.35
C LEU A 106 -5.47 -27.61 -4.96
N TYR A 107 -4.61 -28.10 -4.09
CA TYR A 107 -4.27 -27.45 -2.83
C TYR A 107 -2.81 -27.07 -2.89
N VAL A 108 -2.52 -25.78 -2.80
CA VAL A 108 -1.16 -25.26 -2.75
C VAL A 108 -0.76 -25.14 -1.29
N TYR A 109 0.31 -25.82 -0.90
CA TYR A 109 0.79 -25.86 0.49
C TYR A 109 2.08 -25.05 0.71
N GLY A 110 2.75 -24.62 -0.36
CA GLY A 110 3.96 -23.82 -0.25
C GLY A 110 4.40 -23.20 -1.58
N ILE A 111 5.10 -22.07 -1.47
CA ILE A 111 5.79 -21.41 -2.58
C ILE A 111 7.27 -21.27 -2.23
N SER A 112 8.15 -21.29 -3.24
CA SER A 112 9.59 -21.20 -3.02
C SER A 112 10.32 -20.50 -4.16
N VAL A 113 11.39 -19.79 -3.82
CA VAL A 113 12.33 -19.14 -4.75
C VAL A 113 13.73 -19.71 -4.52
N GLU A 114 14.36 -20.14 -5.61
CA GLU A 114 15.71 -20.71 -5.60
C GLU A 114 16.55 -20.10 -6.73
N GLY A 115 17.64 -19.41 -6.40
CA GLY A 115 18.46 -18.66 -7.36
C GLY A 115 19.98 -18.87 -7.27
N GLY A 116 20.44 -19.86 -6.50
CA GLY A 116 21.87 -20.16 -6.38
C GLY A 116 22.69 -19.16 -5.56
N TRP A 117 22.06 -18.13 -4.99
CA TRP A 117 22.66 -17.17 -4.05
C TRP A 117 22.48 -17.54 -2.58
N GLY A 118 22.03 -18.76 -2.30
CA GLY A 118 21.76 -19.26 -0.96
C GLY A 118 20.80 -20.44 -1.00
N PRO A 119 20.36 -20.93 0.18
CA PRO A 119 19.28 -21.88 0.28
C PRO A 119 18.00 -21.36 -0.40
N ALA A 120 17.18 -22.29 -0.89
CA ALA A 120 15.84 -21.93 -1.36
C ALA A 120 15.05 -21.28 -0.21
N VAL A 121 14.41 -20.15 -0.52
CA VAL A 121 13.50 -19.50 0.41
C VAL A 121 12.12 -20.14 0.21
N CYS A 122 11.42 -20.43 1.30
CA CYS A 122 10.10 -21.06 1.28
C CYS A 122 9.13 -20.23 2.11
N ALA A 123 7.91 -20.06 1.61
CA ALA A 123 6.77 -19.56 2.37
C ALA A 123 5.70 -20.66 2.39
N THR A 124 5.15 -20.93 3.57
CA THR A 124 4.02 -21.85 3.68
C THR A 124 2.77 -21.14 3.16
N VAL A 125 1.95 -21.84 2.41
CA VAL A 125 0.65 -21.31 1.98
C VAL A 125 -0.41 -22.36 2.24
N GLY A 126 -1.67 -21.98 2.23
CA GLY A 126 -2.78 -22.94 2.24
C GLY A 126 -3.90 -22.36 1.42
N VAL A 127 -3.92 -22.74 0.13
CA VAL A 127 -4.88 -22.19 -0.82
C VAL A 127 -5.46 -23.32 -1.64
N LEU A 128 -6.78 -23.49 -1.53
CA LEU A 128 -7.56 -24.30 -2.44
C LEU A 128 -7.75 -23.55 -3.76
N VAL A 129 -7.44 -24.20 -4.88
CA VAL A 129 -7.59 -23.65 -6.23
C VAL A 129 -8.51 -24.56 -7.05
N PRO A 130 -9.82 -24.25 -7.08
CA PRO A 130 -10.79 -25.00 -7.86
C PRO A 130 -10.47 -24.99 -9.37
N PRO A 131 -10.92 -26.00 -10.13
CA PRO A 131 -10.74 -26.03 -11.59
C PRO A 131 -11.21 -24.75 -12.28
N GLY A 132 -10.37 -24.22 -13.16
CA GLY A 132 -10.63 -23.00 -13.94
C GLY A 132 -10.42 -21.69 -13.17
N GLN A 133 -10.19 -21.73 -11.86
CA GLN A 133 -9.97 -20.53 -11.06
C GLN A 133 -8.49 -20.15 -10.97
N GLU A 134 -8.26 -18.86 -10.79
CA GLU A 134 -6.97 -18.29 -10.40
C GLU A 134 -7.07 -17.79 -8.96
N ARG A 135 -6.04 -18.07 -8.16
CA ARG A 135 -5.99 -17.67 -6.76
C ARG A 135 -4.64 -17.04 -6.46
N TYR A 136 -4.69 -15.98 -5.65
CA TYR A 136 -3.51 -15.37 -5.06
C TYR A 136 -2.92 -16.32 -4.01
N LEU A 137 -1.61 -16.52 -4.06
CA LEU A 137 -0.89 -17.41 -3.15
C LEU A 137 -0.13 -16.66 -2.06
N GLY A 138 0.04 -15.34 -2.20
CA GLY A 138 0.80 -14.52 -1.25
C GLY A 138 2.06 -13.91 -1.84
N ILE A 139 2.88 -13.35 -0.95
CA ILE A 139 4.20 -12.80 -1.26
C ILE A 139 5.28 -13.76 -0.75
N ILE A 140 6.40 -13.81 -1.45
CA ILE A 140 7.66 -14.36 -0.93
C ILE A 140 8.76 -13.32 -1.04
N HIS A 141 9.38 -12.99 0.09
CA HIS A 141 10.57 -12.15 0.15
C HIS A 141 11.81 -13.04 0.15
N PHE A 142 12.82 -12.68 -0.64
CA PHE A 142 14.09 -13.39 -0.73
C PHE A 142 15.27 -12.41 -0.69
N PRO A 143 16.38 -12.73 -0.01
CA PRO A 143 17.47 -11.78 0.26
C PRO A 143 18.38 -11.48 -0.94
N GLY A 144 18.34 -12.30 -1.99
CA GLY A 144 19.15 -12.11 -3.20
C GLY A 144 20.67 -12.37 -3.03
N PRO A 145 21.45 -12.21 -4.10
CA PRO A 145 22.92 -12.27 -4.09
C PRO A 145 23.54 -11.06 -3.42
N GLY A 146 24.78 -11.21 -2.95
CA GLY A 146 25.55 -10.12 -2.35
C GLY A 146 26.14 -9.11 -3.35
N SER A 147 26.12 -9.43 -4.65
CA SER A 147 26.66 -8.57 -5.71
C SER A 147 25.58 -8.20 -6.73
N PRO A 148 25.63 -6.98 -7.31
CA PRO A 148 24.72 -6.58 -8.38
C PRO A 148 24.94 -7.40 -9.65
N GLY A 149 23.88 -7.58 -10.43
CA GLY A 149 23.93 -8.30 -11.70
C GLY A 149 22.63 -9.02 -12.03
N THR A 150 22.63 -9.72 -13.16
CA THR A 150 21.50 -10.59 -13.55
C THR A 150 21.77 -12.02 -13.11
N TYR A 151 20.81 -12.60 -12.39
CA TYR A 151 20.90 -13.97 -11.89
C TYR A 151 19.65 -14.75 -12.26
N ASP A 152 19.81 -16.03 -12.55
CA ASP A 152 18.69 -16.92 -12.82
C ASP A 152 18.08 -17.45 -11.52
N TYR A 153 16.75 -17.53 -11.48
CA TYR A 153 16.01 -18.19 -10.41
C TYR A 153 14.92 -19.10 -10.95
N SER A 154 14.49 -20.04 -10.11
CA SER A 154 13.29 -20.83 -10.31
C SER A 154 12.25 -20.49 -9.24
N PHE A 155 11.00 -20.36 -9.68
CA PHE A 155 9.85 -20.34 -8.78
C PHE A 155 9.31 -21.77 -8.68
N ARG A 156 8.93 -22.18 -7.47
CA ARG A 156 8.48 -23.55 -7.20
C ARG A 156 7.19 -23.50 -6.40
N THR A 157 6.29 -24.42 -6.69
CA THR A 157 4.98 -24.50 -6.04
C THR A 157 4.74 -25.92 -5.52
N GLY A 158 4.53 -26.05 -4.22
CA GLY A 158 4.15 -27.29 -3.57
C GLY A 158 2.65 -27.54 -3.74
N ILE A 159 2.27 -28.61 -4.43
CA ILE A 159 0.87 -28.90 -4.72
C ILE A 159 0.43 -30.30 -4.29
N LYS A 160 -0.84 -30.38 -3.88
CA LYS A 160 -1.63 -31.60 -3.84
C LYS A 160 -2.76 -31.50 -4.86
N ALA A 161 -3.16 -32.63 -5.45
CA ALA A 161 -4.34 -32.69 -6.31
C ALA A 161 -5.34 -33.73 -5.80
N GLU A 162 -6.62 -33.38 -5.86
CA GLU A 162 -7.71 -34.26 -5.46
C GLU A 162 -7.92 -35.37 -6.51
N SER A 163 -8.01 -36.61 -6.05
CA SER A 163 -8.56 -37.73 -6.81
C SER A 163 -10.07 -37.73 -6.62
N ARG A 164 -10.81 -37.36 -7.68
CA ARG A 164 -12.28 -37.47 -7.71
C ARG A 164 -12.74 -38.92 -7.69
N GLU A 165 -13.98 -39.15 -7.25
CA GLU A 165 -14.59 -40.46 -7.31
C GLU A 165 -14.59 -41.02 -8.74
N GLY A 166 -14.11 -42.26 -8.87
CA GLY A 166 -14.23 -43.08 -10.06
C GLY A 166 -14.88 -44.43 -9.72
N ILE A 167 -14.61 -45.46 -10.52
CA ILE A 167 -15.17 -46.82 -10.33
C ILE A 167 -14.77 -47.43 -8.95
N ILE A 168 -13.71 -46.93 -8.32
CA ILE A 168 -13.29 -47.32 -6.96
C ILE A 168 -13.56 -46.14 -6.01
N PRO A 169 -14.34 -46.34 -4.93
CA PRO A 169 -14.82 -45.26 -4.08
C PRO A 169 -13.75 -44.87 -3.05
N LYS A 170 -12.79 -44.01 -3.44
CA LYS A 170 -11.97 -43.26 -2.49
C LYS A 170 -11.58 -41.89 -3.06
N THR A 171 -12.05 -40.84 -2.40
CA THR A 171 -11.53 -39.47 -2.55
C THR A 171 -10.29 -39.30 -1.68
N GLY A 172 -9.28 -38.61 -2.20
CA GLY A 172 -7.99 -38.44 -1.53
C GLY A 172 -7.12 -37.44 -2.26
N TRP A 173 -6.09 -36.94 -1.60
CA TRP A 173 -5.14 -35.98 -2.12
C TRP A 173 -3.81 -36.66 -2.41
N TRP A 174 -3.32 -36.48 -3.63
CA TRP A 174 -1.98 -36.91 -4.00
C TRP A 174 -1.03 -35.74 -3.91
N ASP A 175 0.08 -35.91 -3.19
CA ASP A 175 1.13 -34.91 -3.05
C ASP A 175 2.16 -35.06 -4.18
N TYR A 176 2.31 -34.01 -4.97
CA TYR A 176 3.26 -33.96 -6.08
C TYR A 176 4.61 -33.36 -5.69
N GLY A 177 4.75 -32.90 -4.45
CA GLY A 177 5.90 -32.13 -4.03
C GLY A 177 5.93 -30.75 -4.68
N TYR A 178 7.11 -30.14 -4.67
CA TYR A 178 7.37 -28.86 -5.32
C TYR A 178 7.63 -29.04 -6.81
N ILE A 179 6.75 -28.46 -7.63
CA ILE A 179 6.91 -28.35 -9.07
C ILE A 179 7.63 -27.05 -9.40
N SER A 180 8.73 -27.14 -10.14
CA SER A 180 9.54 -25.99 -10.54
C SER A 180 9.15 -25.44 -11.91
N THR A 181 9.20 -24.12 -12.06
CA THR A 181 9.18 -23.48 -13.37
C THR A 181 10.54 -23.55 -14.06
N SER A 182 10.60 -23.16 -15.34
CA SER A 182 11.87 -22.88 -15.99
C SER A 182 12.60 -21.75 -15.25
N LEU A 183 13.93 -21.72 -15.38
CA LEU A 183 14.73 -20.60 -14.92
C LEU A 183 14.26 -19.29 -15.58
N LYS A 184 14.28 -18.21 -14.80
CA LYS A 184 13.98 -16.84 -15.22
C LYS A 184 15.11 -15.93 -14.77
N PRO A 185 15.56 -14.99 -15.61
CA PRO A 185 16.53 -13.98 -15.19
C PRO A 185 15.85 -12.93 -14.30
N MET A 186 16.58 -12.43 -13.31
CA MET A 186 16.22 -11.27 -12.50
C MET A 186 17.42 -10.35 -12.33
N GLU A 187 17.21 -9.05 -12.49
CA GLU A 187 18.22 -8.04 -12.22
C GLU A 187 18.23 -7.66 -10.73
N PHE A 188 19.41 -7.73 -10.11
CA PHE A 188 19.68 -7.19 -8.79
C PHE A 188 20.51 -5.92 -8.92
N ARG A 189 19.92 -4.80 -8.53
CA ARG A 189 20.51 -3.46 -8.63
C ARG A 189 21.54 -3.22 -7.51
N PRO A 190 22.55 -2.36 -7.73
CA PRO A 190 23.40 -1.89 -6.64
C PRO A 190 22.60 -1.04 -5.65
N ALA A 191 23.11 -0.94 -4.42
CA ALA A 191 22.66 0.09 -3.49
C ALA A 191 22.98 1.48 -4.05
N ALA A 192 22.11 2.44 -3.76
CA ALA A 192 22.22 3.81 -4.23
C ALA A 192 23.07 4.68 -3.29
N GLU A 193 23.68 5.72 -3.85
CA GLU A 193 24.34 6.75 -3.04
C GLU A 193 23.28 7.61 -2.32
N PRO A 194 23.50 8.03 -1.07
CA PRO A 194 22.56 8.89 -0.36
C PRO A 194 22.32 10.23 -1.08
N VAL A 195 21.06 10.55 -1.34
CA VAL A 195 20.64 11.83 -1.91
C VAL A 195 20.15 12.76 -0.82
N LYS A 196 20.58 14.03 -0.87
CA LYS A 196 20.06 15.07 0.02
C LYS A 196 18.84 15.71 -0.61
N TYR A 197 17.72 15.68 0.12
CA TYR A 197 16.49 16.40 -0.23
C TYR A 197 16.14 17.43 0.84
N LYS A 198 15.35 18.43 0.46
CA LYS A 198 14.78 19.39 1.40
C LYS A 198 13.54 18.80 2.03
N GLU A 199 13.60 18.56 3.33
CA GLU A 199 12.42 18.12 4.08
C GLU A 199 11.66 19.31 4.67
N ARG A 200 10.34 19.29 4.55
CA ARG A 200 9.47 20.27 5.21
C ARG A 200 8.14 19.66 5.62
N SER A 201 7.92 19.57 6.92
CA SER A 201 6.66 19.05 7.46
C SER A 201 5.50 20.04 7.31
N ASN A 202 4.32 19.47 7.04
CA ASN A 202 3.02 20.15 6.97
C ASN A 202 3.00 21.47 6.17
N PRO A 203 3.50 21.52 4.91
CA PRO A 203 3.30 22.71 4.07
C PRO A 203 1.80 22.95 3.89
N ALA A 204 1.36 24.20 4.06
CA ALA A 204 -0.04 24.58 4.10
C ALA A 204 -0.84 24.10 2.88
N HIS A 205 -0.25 24.20 1.69
CA HIS A 205 -0.90 23.75 0.46
C HIS A 205 -1.31 22.27 0.51
N TYR A 206 -0.37 21.37 0.81
CA TYR A 206 -0.64 19.93 0.88
C TYR A 206 -1.44 19.54 2.12
N PHE A 207 -1.13 20.15 3.27
CA PHE A 207 -1.82 19.88 4.52
C PHE A 207 -3.31 20.21 4.42
N ASP A 208 -3.65 21.41 3.93
CA ASP A 208 -5.04 21.85 3.82
C ASP A 208 -5.78 21.06 2.72
N LYS A 209 -5.13 20.70 1.61
CA LYS A 209 -5.73 19.87 0.53
C LYS A 209 -6.04 18.46 1.03
N ALA A 210 -5.07 17.77 1.62
CA ALA A 210 -5.21 16.40 2.11
C ALA A 210 -6.25 16.30 3.23
N ASN A 211 -6.16 17.13 4.27
CA ASN A 211 -7.07 17.08 5.42
C ASN A 211 -8.49 17.54 5.08
N ARG A 212 -8.70 18.32 4.00
CA ARG A 212 -10.05 18.69 3.54
C ARG A 212 -10.73 17.56 2.77
N LEU A 213 -9.96 16.75 2.04
CA LEU A 213 -10.47 15.65 1.21
C LEU A 213 -10.58 14.34 1.98
N MET A 214 -9.73 14.15 2.99
CA MET A 214 -9.80 13.02 3.89
C MET A 214 -11.11 13.10 4.67
N ASP A 215 -11.99 12.14 4.41
CA ASP A 215 -13.21 11.92 5.19
C ASP A 215 -13.25 10.44 5.58
N SER A 216 -12.77 10.18 6.79
CA SER A 216 -12.75 8.82 7.36
C SER A 216 -14.13 8.39 7.89
N LYS A 217 -15.08 9.33 7.99
CA LYS A 217 -16.43 9.11 8.54
C LYS A 217 -17.47 8.92 7.43
N ASP A 218 -17.08 9.02 6.16
CA ASP A 218 -17.95 8.71 5.03
C ASP A 218 -18.55 7.28 5.19
N PRO A 219 -19.88 7.09 5.01
CA PRO A 219 -20.51 5.79 5.22
C PRO A 219 -19.98 4.65 4.35
N ALA A 220 -19.48 4.92 3.15
CA ALA A 220 -18.88 3.90 2.28
C ALA A 220 -17.50 3.50 2.81
N VAL A 221 -16.69 4.47 3.26
CA VAL A 221 -15.38 4.23 3.88
C VAL A 221 -15.55 3.43 5.17
N LEU A 222 -16.43 3.86 6.09
CA LEU A 222 -16.69 3.14 7.34
C LEU A 222 -17.15 1.70 7.10
N ARG A 223 -18.01 1.47 6.11
CA ARG A 223 -18.48 0.13 5.76
C ARG A 223 -17.35 -0.75 5.26
N LYS A 224 -16.50 -0.23 4.38
CA LYS A 224 -15.36 -0.99 3.84
C LYS A 224 -14.30 -1.24 4.92
N ALA A 225 -14.01 -0.25 5.75
CA ALA A 225 -13.12 -0.39 6.90
C ALA A 225 -13.63 -1.47 7.87
N ALA A 226 -14.93 -1.47 8.20
CA ALA A 226 -15.52 -2.50 9.05
C ALA A 226 -15.48 -3.90 8.42
N GLU A 227 -15.70 -4.01 7.10
CA GLU A 227 -15.57 -5.28 6.36
C GLU A 227 -14.14 -5.84 6.43
N ILE A 228 -13.12 -4.99 6.23
CA ILE A 228 -11.72 -5.37 6.34
C ILE A 228 -11.37 -5.75 7.79
N ALA A 229 -11.78 -4.93 8.75
CA ALA A 229 -11.50 -5.13 10.17
C ALA A 229 -12.16 -6.40 10.73
N ALA A 230 -13.32 -6.81 10.21
CA ALA A 230 -14.03 -8.00 10.67
C ALA A 230 -13.22 -9.31 10.54
N ARG A 231 -12.19 -9.33 9.68
CA ARG A 231 -11.27 -10.46 9.54
C ARG A 231 -10.33 -10.62 10.74
N PHE A 232 -10.11 -9.56 11.51
CA PHE A 232 -9.18 -9.51 12.64
C PHE A 232 -9.89 -8.85 13.83
N PRO A 233 -10.53 -9.62 14.73
CA PRO A 233 -11.31 -9.05 15.81
C PRO A 233 -10.42 -8.28 16.80
N GLY A 234 -10.95 -7.20 17.37
CA GLY A 234 -10.26 -6.37 18.36
C GLY A 234 -10.12 -4.91 17.92
N GLY A 235 -9.29 -4.17 18.65
CA GLY A 235 -8.91 -2.80 18.28
C GLY A 235 -7.99 -2.77 17.06
N PHE A 236 -7.66 -1.56 16.60
CA PHE A 236 -6.76 -1.36 15.45
C PHE A 236 -5.48 -2.19 15.57
N SER A 237 -5.22 -3.05 14.59
CA SER A 237 -4.02 -3.91 14.58
C SER A 237 -3.26 -3.83 13.28
N ILE A 238 -1.99 -4.24 13.32
CA ILE A 238 -1.14 -4.28 12.12
C ILE A 238 -1.67 -5.26 11.05
N PHE A 239 -2.42 -6.29 11.44
CA PHE A 239 -3.11 -7.18 10.48
C PHE A 239 -4.24 -6.47 9.74
N GLN A 240 -5.02 -5.64 10.45
CA GLN A 240 -6.04 -4.81 9.80
C GLN A 240 -5.40 -3.78 8.86
N ALA A 241 -4.26 -3.21 9.24
CA ALA A 241 -3.49 -2.32 8.37
C ALA A 241 -2.98 -3.03 7.11
N ALA A 242 -2.42 -4.23 7.26
CA ALA A 242 -1.96 -5.06 6.13
C ALA A 242 -3.12 -5.43 5.20
N ALA A 243 -4.28 -5.79 5.75
CA ALA A 243 -5.45 -6.13 4.95
C ALA A 243 -6.06 -4.93 4.22
N ALA A 244 -6.00 -3.72 4.80
CA ALA A 244 -6.39 -2.51 4.10
C ALA A 244 -5.41 -2.15 2.98
N PHE A 245 -4.10 -2.30 3.22
CA PHE A 245 -3.08 -2.17 2.19
C PHE A 245 -3.34 -3.13 1.02
N ASP A 246 -3.51 -4.42 1.32
CA ASP A 246 -3.80 -5.44 0.32
C ASP A 246 -5.10 -5.15 -0.45
N PHE A 247 -6.13 -4.65 0.22
CA PHE A 247 -7.38 -4.28 -0.45
C PHE A 247 -7.13 -3.18 -1.49
N VAL A 248 -6.49 -2.08 -1.11
CA VAL A 248 -6.24 -0.95 -2.03
C VAL A 248 -5.33 -1.40 -3.17
N HIS A 249 -4.20 -2.03 -2.83
CA HIS A 249 -3.20 -2.45 -3.80
C HIS A 249 -3.71 -3.50 -4.80
N ASN A 250 -4.62 -4.40 -4.39
CA ASN A 250 -5.13 -5.46 -5.28
C ASN A 250 -6.41 -5.08 -6.04
N ASN A 251 -7.16 -4.06 -5.61
CA ASN A 251 -8.48 -3.75 -6.19
C ASN A 251 -8.54 -2.40 -6.89
N VAL A 252 -7.64 -1.47 -6.58
CA VAL A 252 -7.58 -0.18 -7.29
C VAL A 252 -6.65 -0.34 -8.49
N THR A 253 -7.07 0.17 -9.65
CA THR A 253 -6.27 0.21 -10.88
C THR A 253 -5.65 1.58 -11.06
N TYR A 254 -4.33 1.62 -11.30
CA TYR A 254 -3.63 2.88 -11.51
C TYR A 254 -4.08 3.53 -12.81
N LEU A 255 -4.53 4.79 -12.72
CA LEU A 255 -4.99 5.58 -13.86
C LEU A 255 -4.42 6.99 -13.73
N ALA A 256 -3.34 7.26 -14.46
CA ALA A 256 -2.74 8.59 -14.51
C ALA A 256 -3.70 9.61 -15.14
N GLU A 257 -3.70 10.82 -14.59
CA GLU A 257 -4.45 11.93 -15.15
C GLU A 257 -3.82 12.49 -16.45
N PRO A 258 -4.61 13.20 -17.28
CA PRO A 258 -4.07 13.94 -18.41
C PRO A 258 -3.00 14.95 -17.97
N ALA A 259 -1.99 15.15 -18.81
CA ALA A 259 -0.91 16.07 -18.51
C ALA A 259 -1.43 17.49 -18.20
N GLY A 260 -1.14 17.97 -16.99
CA GLY A 260 -1.55 19.29 -16.50
C GLY A 260 -2.80 19.28 -15.60
N GLU A 261 -3.38 18.12 -15.34
CA GLU A 261 -4.41 17.90 -14.31
C GLU A 261 -3.76 17.27 -13.05
N ASP A 262 -4.31 17.60 -11.87
CA ASP A 262 -3.91 17.08 -10.53
C ASP A 262 -5.15 17.11 -9.60
N ARG A 263 -6.19 16.37 -10.00
CA ARG A 263 -7.49 16.30 -9.31
C ARG A 263 -7.52 15.09 -8.38
N TRP A 264 -7.28 15.39 -7.12
CA TRP A 264 -7.41 14.44 -6.02
C TRP A 264 -8.87 14.01 -5.85
N GLN A 265 -9.13 12.72 -6.00
CA GLN A 265 -10.41 12.09 -5.68
C GLN A 265 -10.60 11.99 -4.16
N SER A 266 -11.84 12.10 -3.70
CA SER A 266 -12.15 11.76 -2.31
C SER A 266 -12.02 10.25 -2.07
N PRO A 267 -11.74 9.78 -0.83
CA PRO A 267 -11.72 8.35 -0.52
C PRO A 267 -12.97 7.59 -0.98
N ALA A 268 -14.16 8.18 -0.80
CA ALA A 268 -15.42 7.59 -1.23
C ALA A 268 -15.54 7.49 -2.77
N GLU A 269 -14.98 8.45 -3.49
CA GLU A 269 -14.92 8.45 -4.95
C GLU A 269 -13.98 7.34 -5.46
N THR A 270 -12.75 7.26 -4.93
CA THR A 270 -11.79 6.20 -5.28
C THR A 270 -12.34 4.83 -4.94
N LEU A 271 -13.00 4.66 -3.78
CA LEU A 271 -13.63 3.40 -3.38
C LEU A 271 -14.76 2.96 -4.32
N ARG A 272 -15.48 3.93 -4.91
CA ARG A 272 -16.56 3.67 -5.88
C ARG A 272 -16.01 3.34 -7.26
N LEU A 273 -14.96 4.05 -7.69
CA LEU A 273 -14.40 3.91 -9.04
C LEU A 273 -13.41 2.74 -9.15
N LEU A 274 -12.70 2.43 -8.06
CA LEU A 274 -11.56 1.51 -8.04
C LEU A 274 -10.48 1.88 -9.07
N THR A 275 -10.32 3.17 -9.32
CA THR A 275 -9.29 3.75 -10.19
C THR A 275 -8.78 5.06 -9.62
N GLY A 276 -7.50 5.36 -9.79
CA GLY A 276 -6.89 6.63 -9.40
C GLY A 276 -5.37 6.59 -9.57
N ASP A 277 -4.68 7.65 -9.21
CA ASP A 277 -3.22 7.74 -9.21
C ASP A 277 -2.67 7.84 -7.78
N CYS A 278 -1.46 8.37 -7.60
CA CYS A 278 -0.71 8.23 -6.35
C CYS A 278 -1.40 8.85 -5.13
N GLU A 279 -1.96 10.05 -5.26
CA GLU A 279 -2.72 10.70 -4.21
C GLU A 279 -4.02 9.98 -3.86
N ASP A 280 -4.68 9.37 -4.84
CA ASP A 280 -6.00 8.75 -4.69
C ASP A 280 -5.87 7.45 -3.89
N TYR A 281 -4.85 6.66 -4.23
CA TYR A 281 -4.44 5.49 -3.44
C TYR A 281 -4.13 5.91 -2.00
N THR A 282 -3.38 6.99 -1.85
CA THR A 282 -2.94 7.50 -0.56
C THR A 282 -4.13 7.97 0.29
N LEU A 283 -5.07 8.72 -0.29
CA LEU A 283 -6.30 9.18 0.37
C LEU A 283 -7.20 8.02 0.78
N LEU A 284 -7.46 7.07 -0.12
CA LEU A 284 -8.29 5.91 0.20
C LEU A 284 -7.69 5.07 1.30
N LEU A 285 -6.41 4.69 1.19
CA LEU A 285 -5.75 3.88 2.21
C LEU A 285 -5.70 4.62 3.56
N SER A 286 -5.40 5.92 3.55
CA SER A 286 -5.42 6.74 4.76
C SER A 286 -6.79 6.77 5.44
N ALA A 287 -7.86 6.96 4.67
CA ALA A 287 -9.21 7.02 5.21
C ALA A 287 -9.64 5.67 5.81
N LEU A 288 -9.32 4.55 5.16
CA LEU A 288 -9.59 3.20 5.68
C LEU A 288 -8.83 2.94 6.99
N LEU A 289 -7.55 3.28 7.04
CA LEU A 289 -6.73 3.12 8.24
C LEU A 289 -7.22 4.00 9.39
N THR A 290 -7.52 5.26 9.10
CA THR A 290 -8.03 6.23 10.08
C THR A 290 -9.39 5.81 10.62
N ALA A 291 -10.29 5.31 9.76
CA ALA A 291 -11.59 4.77 10.15
C ALA A 291 -11.48 3.57 11.11
N MET A 292 -10.40 2.80 11.03
CA MET A 292 -10.11 1.70 11.97
C MET A 292 -9.38 2.15 13.23
N GLY A 293 -8.91 3.39 13.30
CA GLY A 293 -8.20 3.96 14.45
C GLY A 293 -6.69 4.14 14.27
N GLY A 294 -6.16 3.98 13.07
CA GLY A 294 -4.77 4.25 12.74
C GLY A 294 -4.47 5.75 12.58
N GLN A 295 -3.20 6.12 12.75
CA GLN A 295 -2.72 7.46 12.41
C GLN A 295 -1.77 7.38 11.23
N THR A 296 -1.99 8.23 10.25
CA THR A 296 -1.27 8.22 8.98
C THR A 296 -0.61 9.55 8.69
N ARG A 297 0.42 9.50 7.85
CA ARG A 297 1.12 10.67 7.35
C ARG A 297 1.38 10.48 5.87
N PHE A 298 1.05 11.49 5.07
CA PHE A 298 1.38 11.48 3.65
C PHE A 298 2.83 11.88 3.46
N HIS A 299 3.43 11.35 2.41
CA HIS A 299 4.76 11.67 1.94
C HIS A 299 4.57 12.16 0.51
N VAL A 300 4.65 13.48 0.33
CA VAL A 300 4.57 14.10 -1.00
C VAL A 300 5.99 14.40 -1.48
N GLU A 301 6.33 13.86 -2.64
CA GLU A 301 7.61 14.00 -3.32
C GLU A 301 7.45 14.77 -4.63
N THR A 302 8.49 14.79 -5.46
CA THR A 302 8.50 15.59 -6.70
C THR A 302 7.47 15.09 -7.73
N ASP A 303 7.31 13.77 -7.83
CA ASP A 303 6.50 13.09 -8.84
C ASP A 303 5.69 11.92 -8.24
N HIS A 304 5.58 11.86 -6.91
CA HIS A 304 4.92 10.75 -6.22
C HIS A 304 4.30 11.18 -4.89
N ALA A 305 3.25 10.45 -4.48
CA ALA A 305 2.65 10.54 -3.16
C ALA A 305 2.34 9.15 -2.61
N PHE A 306 2.67 8.93 -1.35
CA PHE A 306 2.32 7.72 -0.60
C PHE A 306 2.07 8.07 0.87
N LEU A 307 1.77 7.08 1.72
CA LEU A 307 1.64 7.31 3.15
C LEU A 307 2.53 6.41 3.99
N SER A 308 2.62 6.75 5.27
CA SER A 308 3.12 5.89 6.32
C SER A 308 2.12 5.82 7.48
N VAL A 309 2.23 4.76 8.28
CA VAL A 309 1.37 4.49 9.43
C VAL A 309 2.21 4.52 10.70
N PHE A 310 1.75 5.25 11.72
CA PHE A 310 2.45 5.28 13.00
C PHE A 310 2.45 3.89 13.67
N ILE A 311 3.62 3.42 14.08
CA ILE A 311 3.78 2.10 14.71
C ILE A 311 4.47 2.16 16.09
N GLY A 312 4.66 3.35 16.66
CA GLY A 312 5.30 3.51 17.97
C GLY A 312 6.81 3.66 17.88
N GLY A 313 7.54 3.32 18.94
CA GLY A 313 8.98 3.60 19.03
C GLY A 313 9.89 2.54 18.41
N ASP A 314 9.44 1.30 18.31
CA ASP A 314 10.21 0.14 17.83
C ASP A 314 9.52 -0.45 16.60
N PRO A 315 10.22 -0.59 15.45
CA PRO A 315 9.62 -1.15 14.26
C PRO A 315 9.50 -2.68 14.30
N GLN A 316 10.29 -3.37 15.14
CA GLN A 316 10.39 -4.84 15.11
C GLN A 316 9.06 -5.58 15.35
N PRO A 317 8.20 -5.17 16.30
CA PRO A 317 6.89 -5.81 16.48
C PRO A 317 6.00 -5.75 15.23
N ALA A 318 6.09 -4.66 14.46
CA ALA A 318 5.38 -4.53 13.19
C ALA A 318 5.95 -5.51 12.15
N THR A 319 7.27 -5.56 12.00
CA THR A 319 7.97 -6.48 11.10
C THR A 319 7.63 -7.94 11.38
N ASP A 320 7.69 -8.35 12.65
CA ASP A 320 7.41 -9.72 13.07
C ASP A 320 5.96 -10.09 12.78
N SER A 321 5.04 -9.19 13.08
CA SER A 321 3.61 -9.40 12.81
C SER A 321 3.35 -9.48 11.31
N LEU A 322 3.90 -8.58 10.50
CA LEU A 322 3.75 -8.62 9.05
C LEU A 322 4.36 -9.91 8.47
N SER A 323 5.50 -10.37 9.00
CA SER A 323 6.10 -11.63 8.57
C SER A 323 5.17 -12.82 8.83
N ARG A 324 4.42 -12.82 9.94
CA ARG A 324 3.35 -13.80 10.21
C ARG A 324 2.18 -13.64 9.24
N TYR A 325 1.73 -12.40 9.00
CA TYR A 325 0.61 -12.12 8.12
C TYR A 325 0.86 -12.59 6.68
N TYR A 326 2.04 -12.28 6.12
CA TYR A 326 2.42 -12.67 4.77
C TYR A 326 3.11 -14.05 4.69
N ASN A 327 3.37 -14.68 5.85
CA ASN A 327 4.03 -15.97 6.01
C ASN A 327 5.39 -16.09 5.31
N THR A 328 6.19 -15.02 5.40
CA THR A 328 7.54 -14.93 4.87
C THR A 328 8.34 -13.98 5.75
N ASP A 329 9.64 -14.22 5.92
CA ASP A 329 10.49 -13.33 6.72
C ASP A 329 10.62 -11.98 5.99
N LEU A 330 9.93 -10.95 6.45
CA LEU A 330 9.91 -9.65 5.77
C LEU A 330 11.01 -8.71 6.27
N ARG A 331 11.46 -7.85 5.36
CA ARG A 331 12.23 -6.67 5.69
C ARG A 331 11.36 -5.43 5.47
N THR A 332 11.01 -4.74 6.55
CA THR A 332 10.20 -3.52 6.47
C THR A 332 11.06 -2.26 6.57
N VAL A 333 10.51 -1.16 6.07
CA VAL A 333 11.09 0.17 6.17
C VAL A 333 10.14 1.16 6.83
N SER A 334 10.70 2.07 7.63
CA SER A 334 9.96 3.11 8.34
C SER A 334 10.72 4.44 8.32
N PHE A 335 9.97 5.54 8.44
CA PHE A 335 10.50 6.87 8.70
C PHE A 335 10.54 7.11 10.21
N GLY A 336 11.70 7.52 10.72
CA GLY A 336 11.87 7.85 12.13
C GLY A 336 11.78 9.36 12.36
N ASP A 337 11.00 9.80 13.35
CA ASP A 337 10.96 11.19 13.80
C ASP A 337 10.88 11.29 15.34
N ARG A 338 10.57 12.48 15.85
CA ARG A 338 10.43 12.73 17.30
C ARG A 338 9.28 11.98 17.97
N PHE A 339 8.31 11.48 17.21
CA PHE A 339 7.16 10.75 17.72
C PHE A 339 7.39 9.24 17.72
N GLY A 340 8.23 8.75 16.81
CA GLY A 340 8.58 7.34 16.70
C GLY A 340 8.79 6.94 15.25
N GLN A 341 8.33 5.74 14.93
CA GLN A 341 8.46 5.09 13.64
C GLN A 341 7.13 5.13 12.89
N TRP A 342 7.25 5.43 11.60
CA TRP A 342 6.16 5.50 10.66
C TRP A 342 6.42 4.48 9.54
N LEU A 343 5.72 3.35 9.57
CA LEU A 343 5.87 2.25 8.63
C LEU A 343 5.44 2.69 7.23
N CYS A 344 6.27 2.46 6.22
CA CYS A 344 5.94 2.79 4.82
C CYS A 344 4.68 2.04 4.35
N ALA A 345 3.81 2.72 3.62
CA ALA A 345 2.57 2.18 3.08
C ALA A 345 2.27 2.78 1.70
N ASP A 346 3.09 2.42 0.71
CA ASP A 346 2.90 2.82 -0.68
C ASP A 346 2.13 1.75 -1.47
N ALA A 347 0.80 1.87 -1.49
CA ALA A 347 -0.05 0.91 -2.19
C ALA A 347 0.03 1.00 -3.73
N THR A 348 0.76 1.96 -4.30
CA THR A 348 0.93 2.07 -5.75
C THR A 348 2.08 1.20 -6.27
N ASP A 349 3.20 1.12 -5.54
CA ASP A 349 4.43 0.46 -5.99
C ASP A 349 4.94 -0.61 -5.02
N SER A 350 4.72 -0.48 -3.70
CA SER A 350 5.23 -1.46 -2.74
C SER A 350 4.50 -2.80 -2.86
N ALA A 351 5.27 -3.90 -2.75
CA ALA A 351 4.72 -5.26 -2.84
C ALA A 351 3.85 -5.65 -1.62
N PHE A 352 4.08 -5.02 -0.47
CA PHE A 352 3.41 -5.28 0.80
C PHE A 352 3.51 -4.04 1.72
N LEU A 353 2.69 -3.99 2.77
CA LEU A 353 2.77 -2.96 3.80
C LEU A 353 4.14 -2.99 4.49
N GLY A 354 4.91 -1.91 4.36
CA GLY A 354 6.26 -1.80 4.91
C GLY A 354 7.38 -2.04 3.90
N ALA A 355 7.09 -2.34 2.62
CA ALA A 355 8.14 -2.43 1.61
C ALA A 355 8.68 -1.03 1.22
N LEU A 356 9.75 -1.02 0.41
CA LEU A 356 10.29 0.23 -0.14
C LEU A 356 9.22 0.96 -0.99
N PRO A 357 9.05 2.28 -0.81
CA PRO A 357 8.17 3.07 -1.66
C PRO A 357 8.78 3.27 -3.05
N LEU A 358 7.99 3.81 -3.99
CA LEU A 358 8.55 4.37 -5.23
C LEU A 358 9.59 5.45 -4.87
N GLY A 359 10.75 5.40 -5.52
CA GLY A 359 11.89 6.28 -5.19
C GLY A 359 12.66 5.92 -3.91
N GLY A 360 12.22 4.92 -3.15
CA GLY A 360 12.98 4.34 -2.04
C GLY A 360 13.95 3.27 -2.49
N GLU A 361 15.20 3.35 -2.02
CA GLU A 361 16.27 2.39 -2.36
C GLU A 361 17.19 2.07 -1.17
N PRO A 362 17.81 0.88 -1.14
CA PRO A 362 18.90 0.58 -0.20
C PRO A 362 20.09 1.50 -0.44
N LEU A 363 20.77 1.93 0.62
CA LEU A 363 21.89 2.87 0.53
C LEU A 363 23.26 2.22 0.70
N THR A 364 24.29 2.75 0.03
CA THR A 364 25.68 2.30 0.18
C THR A 364 26.23 2.50 1.61
N THR A 365 25.63 3.41 2.38
CA THR A 365 25.91 3.63 3.81
C THR A 365 25.21 2.63 4.74
N GLY A 366 24.41 1.71 4.20
CA GLY A 366 23.50 0.86 4.95
C GLY A 366 22.13 1.52 5.17
N GLY A 367 21.12 0.68 5.44
CA GLY A 367 19.73 1.11 5.53
C GLY A 367 19.13 1.41 4.15
N TRP A 368 18.19 2.36 4.12
CA TRP A 368 17.47 2.77 2.92
C TRP A 368 17.23 4.29 2.94
N GLY A 369 16.84 4.87 1.81
CA GLY A 369 16.41 6.26 1.73
C GLY A 369 15.75 6.60 0.40
N LEU A 370 15.22 7.82 0.32
CA LEU A 370 14.63 8.37 -0.90
C LEU A 370 15.74 8.90 -1.81
N THR A 371 15.80 8.39 -3.04
CA THR A 371 16.87 8.67 -4.00
C THR A 371 16.39 9.44 -5.22
N ASN A 372 15.08 9.42 -5.50
CA ASN A 372 14.48 10.05 -6.67
C ASN A 372 13.71 11.33 -6.33
N THR A 373 14.16 12.10 -5.33
CA THR A 373 13.50 13.36 -4.99
C THR A 373 14.45 14.45 -4.54
N THR A 374 14.06 15.71 -4.78
CA THR A 374 14.75 16.89 -4.27
C THR A 374 14.03 17.53 -3.08
N VAL A 375 12.77 17.14 -2.85
CA VAL A 375 11.91 17.62 -1.77
C VAL A 375 11.12 16.49 -1.16
N HIS A 376 10.92 16.54 0.15
CA HIS A 376 10.11 15.56 0.87
C HIS A 376 9.18 16.31 1.82
N TYR A 377 7.88 16.15 1.63
CA TYR A 377 6.86 16.83 2.43
C TYR A 377 6.07 15.81 3.23
N PRO A 378 6.50 15.50 4.47
CA PRO A 378 5.67 14.76 5.40
C PRO A 378 4.46 15.62 5.81
N VAL A 379 3.25 15.11 5.59
CA VAL A 379 1.98 15.80 5.86
C VAL A 379 1.13 14.96 6.81
N ASP A 380 0.96 15.45 8.04
CA ASP A 380 0.14 14.82 9.06
C ASP A 380 -1.34 14.86 8.66
N ILE A 381 -2.01 13.72 8.78
CA ILE A 381 -3.45 13.58 8.55
C ILE A 381 -4.15 13.60 9.90
N ILE A 382 -4.82 14.71 10.18
CA ILE A 382 -5.56 14.92 11.41
C ILE A 382 -6.91 14.22 11.28
N PRO A 383 -7.20 13.21 12.12
CA PRO A 383 -8.50 12.54 12.09
C PRO A 383 -9.65 13.52 12.36
N ASP A 384 -10.76 13.33 11.66
CA ASP A 384 -11.97 14.17 11.76
C ASP A 384 -12.72 14.06 13.09
#